data_AF-A0AAU6ULY1-F1
#
_entry.id   AF-A0AAU6ULY1-F1
#
_cell.length_a   1.000
_cell.length_b   1.000
_cell.length_c   1.000
_cell.angle_alpha   90.00
_cell.angle_beta   90.00
_cell.angle_gamma   90.00
#
_symmetry.space_group_name_H-M   'P 1'
#
loop_
_entity.id
_entity.type
_entity.pdbx_description
1 polymer ?
#
loop_
_entity_poly.entity_id
_entity_poly.type
_entity_poly.pdbx_seq_one_letter_code
_entity_poly.pdbx_strand_id
1 'polypeptide(L)'
;MQAASSLLDLNALHLPALPSWWPLAWGWWVSAAAAVSVILLVAFLIHWKRKRLAPKKTALRLLGMPAGYQTPSSAIELLRQAALCYFPREDIAHLTGHDWYVFLDNQLGQPLFVPNLALWQQALYQKQPIEHPERLVADCYLWIDKALPPTKRSLRNLGKR
;
A
#
# COMPACT_ATOMS: atom_id res chain seq x y z
N MET A 1 14.66 -88.72 -44.64
CA MET A 1 13.87 -88.83 -43.39
C MET A 1 14.44 -87.86 -42.39
N GLN A 2 13.57 -87.00 -41.83
CA GLN A 2 13.65 -86.24 -40.57
C GLN A 2 14.95 -85.50 -40.20
N ALA A 3 14.93 -84.31 -39.61
CA ALA A 3 13.89 -83.34 -39.34
C ALA A 3 14.62 -82.02 -39.06
N ALA A 4 14.00 -80.93 -39.49
CA ALA A 4 14.40 -79.58 -39.17
C ALA A 4 14.50 -79.36 -37.66
N SER A 5 15.55 -78.66 -37.22
CA SER A 5 15.45 -77.43 -36.40
C SER A 5 16.83 -77.10 -35.84
N SER A 6 17.67 -76.49 -36.68
CA SER A 6 18.76 -75.65 -36.18
C SER A 6 18.12 -74.60 -35.29
N LEU A 7 18.30 -74.74 -33.98
CA LEU A 7 17.80 -73.79 -32.99
C LEU A 7 18.30 -72.41 -33.39
N LEU A 8 17.37 -71.59 -33.87
CA LEU A 8 17.57 -70.18 -34.12
C LEU A 8 18.15 -69.61 -32.82
N ASP A 9 19.43 -69.24 -32.90
CA ASP A 9 20.10 -68.45 -31.89
C ASP A 9 19.32 -67.15 -31.79
N LEU A 10 18.42 -67.11 -30.80
CA LEU A 10 17.54 -66.00 -30.49
C LEU A 10 18.44 -64.90 -29.94
N ASN A 11 19.08 -64.19 -30.87
CA ASN A 11 19.78 -62.96 -30.61
C ASN A 11 18.83 -62.08 -29.80
N ALA A 12 19.17 -61.86 -28.52
CA ALA A 12 18.35 -61.10 -27.59
C ALA A 12 18.13 -59.71 -28.20
N LEU A 13 16.93 -59.51 -28.74
CA LEU A 13 16.43 -58.24 -29.23
C LEU A 13 16.60 -57.21 -28.10
N HIS A 14 17.68 -56.43 -28.18
CA HIS A 14 17.83 -55.23 -27.37
C HIS A 14 16.77 -54.26 -27.87
N LEU A 15 15.58 -54.29 -27.25
CA LEU A 15 14.63 -53.19 -27.38
C LEU A 15 15.39 -51.93 -26.95
N PRO A 16 15.37 -50.84 -27.73
CA PRO A 16 15.91 -49.59 -27.25
C PRO A 16 15.17 -49.27 -25.96
N ALA A 17 15.92 -49.08 -24.87
CA ALA A 17 15.36 -48.61 -23.61
C ALA A 17 14.45 -47.42 -23.94
N LEU A 18 13.22 -47.43 -23.40
CA LEU A 18 12.24 -46.36 -23.58
C LEU A 18 12.98 -45.02 -23.50
N PRO A 19 12.68 -44.03 -24.38
CA PRO A 19 13.29 -42.72 -24.26
C PRO A 19 13.04 -42.26 -22.83
N SER A 20 14.10 -42.24 -22.03
CA SER A 20 14.05 -41.67 -20.70
C SER A 20 13.62 -40.24 -20.96
N TRP A 21 12.38 -39.92 -20.64
CA TRP A 21 11.72 -38.61 -20.74
C TRP A 21 12.35 -37.57 -19.79
N TRP A 22 13.61 -37.81 -19.45
CA TRP A 22 14.52 -37.03 -18.67
C TRP A 22 15.69 -36.65 -19.59
N PRO A 23 16.10 -35.39 -19.62
CA PRO A 23 15.94 -34.42 -18.57
C PRO A 23 14.73 -33.56 -18.87
N LEU A 24 13.88 -33.29 -17.87
CA LEU A 24 13.22 -31.99 -17.87
C LEU A 24 14.36 -30.97 -17.90
N ALA A 25 14.70 -30.50 -19.11
CA ALA A 25 15.87 -29.68 -19.34
C ALA A 25 15.86 -28.54 -18.32
N TRP A 26 17.01 -28.23 -17.72
CA TRP A 26 17.16 -27.21 -16.68
C TRP A 26 16.43 -25.88 -16.99
N GLY A 27 16.16 -25.59 -18.27
CA GLY A 27 15.32 -24.49 -18.73
C GLY A 27 13.87 -24.45 -18.20
N TRP A 28 13.22 -25.60 -17.91
CA TRP A 28 11.89 -25.57 -17.27
C TRP A 28 11.94 -25.06 -15.83
N TRP A 29 13.00 -25.41 -15.11
CA TRP A 29 13.23 -24.88 -13.77
C TRP A 29 13.52 -23.39 -13.80
N VAL A 30 14.24 -22.89 -14.83
CA VAL A 30 14.43 -21.46 -15.04
C VAL A 30 13.10 -20.76 -15.34
N SER A 31 12.26 -21.31 -16.21
CA SER A 31 10.92 -20.76 -16.50
C SER A 31 10.01 -20.77 -15.27
N ALA A 32 10.03 -21.86 -14.49
CA ALA A 32 9.27 -21.96 -13.25
C ALA A 32 9.77 -20.96 -12.19
N ALA A 33 11.09 -20.85 -12.01
CA ALA A 33 11.69 -19.88 -11.09
C ALA A 33 11.40 -18.44 -11.52
N ALA A 34 11.46 -18.14 -12.82
CA ALA A 34 11.10 -16.84 -13.36
C ALA A 34 9.63 -16.52 -13.11
N ALA A 35 8.72 -17.46 -13.37
CA ALA A 35 7.29 -17.29 -13.09
C ALA A 35 7.03 -17.03 -11.60
N VAL A 36 7.65 -17.80 -10.71
CA VAL A 36 7.55 -17.60 -9.25
C VAL A 36 8.11 -16.24 -8.84
N SER A 37 9.27 -15.85 -9.39
CA SER A 37 9.88 -14.54 -9.11
C SER A 37 8.98 -13.38 -9.54
N VAL A 38 8.37 -13.46 -10.72
CA VAL A 38 7.40 -12.47 -11.21
C VAL A 38 6.18 -12.41 -10.30
N ILE A 39 5.63 -13.56 -9.89
CA ILE A 39 4.49 -13.60 -8.97
C ILE A 39 4.86 -12.96 -7.63
N LEU A 40 6.03 -13.27 -7.08
CA LEU A 40 6.51 -12.66 -5.83
C LEU A 40 6.73 -11.16 -5.98
N LEU A 41 7.30 -10.70 -7.09
CA LEU A 41 7.50 -9.30 -7.37
C LEU A 41 6.16 -8.56 -7.47
N VAL A 42 5.21 -9.11 -8.22
CA VAL A 42 3.85 -8.54 -8.36
C VAL A 42 3.14 -8.54 -7.01
N ALA A 43 3.20 -9.64 -6.25
CA ALA A 43 2.63 -9.72 -4.91
C ALA A 43 3.25 -8.71 -3.95
N PHE A 44 4.57 -8.53 -4.00
CA PHE A 44 5.29 -7.53 -3.20
C PHE A 44 4.87 -6.10 -3.59
N LEU A 45 4.81 -5.79 -4.88
CA LEU A 45 4.35 -4.50 -5.37
C LEU A 45 2.89 -4.22 -4.98
N ILE A 46 2.01 -5.20 -5.12
CA ILE A 46 0.61 -5.10 -4.69
C ILE A 46 0.54 -4.93 -3.18
N HIS A 47 1.29 -5.70 -2.39
CA HIS A 47 1.30 -5.59 -0.93
C HIS A 47 1.81 -4.22 -0.49
N TRP A 48 2.87 -3.72 -1.13
CA TRP A 48 3.42 -2.40 -0.85
C TRP A 48 2.46 -1.27 -1.25
N LYS A 49 1.76 -1.41 -2.39
CA LYS A 49 0.71 -0.46 -2.82
C LYS A 49 -0.54 -0.54 -1.94
N ARG A 50 -0.93 -1.74 -1.49
CA ARG A 50 -2.14 -1.97 -0.68
C ARG A 50 -1.96 -1.49 0.75
N LYS A 51 -0.76 -1.63 1.34
CA LYS A 51 -0.39 -0.95 2.59
C LYS A 51 -0.50 0.57 2.48
N ARG A 52 -0.13 1.12 1.31
CA ARG A 52 -0.26 2.56 1.06
C ARG A 52 -1.71 2.98 0.89
N LEU A 53 -2.55 2.24 0.17
CA LEU A 53 -3.92 2.69 -0.18
C LEU A 53 -5.02 2.36 0.85
N ALA A 54 -4.83 1.35 1.70
CA ALA A 54 -5.83 0.95 2.70
C ALA A 54 -6.17 2.06 3.73
N PRO A 55 -5.19 2.81 4.29
CA PRO A 55 -5.45 3.84 5.29
C PRO A 55 -6.35 4.98 4.76
N LYS A 56 -6.15 5.40 3.51
CA LYS A 56 -6.99 6.45 2.88
C LYS A 56 -8.44 6.00 2.77
N LYS A 57 -8.69 4.79 2.26
CA LYS A 57 -10.06 4.27 2.11
C LYS A 57 -10.76 4.12 3.45
N THR A 58 -10.04 3.64 4.48
CA THR A 58 -10.60 3.50 5.83
C THR A 58 -10.89 4.87 6.44
N ALA A 59 -9.96 5.82 6.36
CA ALA A 59 -10.14 7.17 6.91
C ALA A 59 -11.30 7.92 6.20
N LEU A 60 -11.38 7.87 4.87
CA LEU A 60 -12.50 8.46 4.13
C LEU A 60 -13.83 7.79 4.46
N ARG A 61 -13.86 6.47 4.66
CA ARG A 61 -15.08 5.75 5.05
C ARG A 61 -15.54 6.15 6.44
N LEU A 62 -14.61 6.32 7.38
CA LEU A 62 -14.92 6.77 8.74
C LEU A 62 -15.43 8.21 8.71
N LEU A 63 -14.69 9.13 8.06
CA LEU A 63 -15.06 10.55 7.97
C LEU A 63 -16.33 10.81 7.15
N GLY A 64 -16.67 9.93 6.21
CA GLY A 64 -17.89 10.02 5.40
C GLY A 64 -19.15 9.48 6.07
N MET A 65 -19.06 8.97 7.30
CA MET A 65 -20.26 8.61 8.08
C MET A 65 -21.04 9.88 8.47
N PRO A 66 -22.38 9.83 8.51
CA PRO A 66 -23.22 11.01 8.71
C PRO A 66 -22.84 11.81 9.97
N ALA A 67 -22.86 13.13 9.81
CA ALA A 67 -22.50 14.12 10.83
C ALA A 67 -23.33 13.89 12.10
N GLY A 68 -22.66 13.53 13.19
CA GLY A 68 -23.27 13.17 14.47
C GLY A 68 -22.44 12.19 15.29
N TYR A 69 -21.61 11.36 14.64
CA TYR A 69 -20.70 10.42 15.32
C TYR A 69 -19.23 10.87 15.35
N GLN A 70 -18.86 11.84 14.51
CA GLN A 70 -17.48 12.27 14.31
C GLN A 70 -17.25 13.60 15.02
N THR A 71 -16.28 13.65 15.94
CA THR A 71 -15.84 14.90 16.55
C THR A 71 -14.66 15.49 15.75
N PRO A 72 -14.43 16.82 15.79
CA PRO A 72 -13.25 17.41 15.17
C PRO A 72 -11.94 16.78 15.67
N SER A 73 -11.91 16.35 16.94
CA SER A 73 -10.79 15.63 17.54
C SER A 73 -10.55 14.25 16.91
N SER A 74 -11.59 13.44 16.71
CA SER A 74 -11.43 12.14 16.06
C SER A 74 -11.02 12.31 14.59
N ALA A 75 -11.52 13.35 13.93
CA ALA A 75 -11.19 13.63 12.55
C ALA A 75 -9.71 14.02 12.35
N ILE A 76 -9.17 14.90 13.21
CA ILE A 76 -7.75 15.31 13.11
C ILE A 76 -6.80 14.15 13.49
N GLU A 77 -7.20 13.29 14.43
CA GLU A 77 -6.44 12.08 14.78
C GLU A 77 -6.39 11.09 13.61
N LEU A 78 -7.54 10.83 12.96
CA LEU A 78 -7.60 9.99 11.76
C LEU A 78 -6.75 10.56 10.63
N LEU A 79 -6.77 11.88 10.44
CA LEU A 79 -5.91 12.56 9.49
C LEU A 79 -4.43 12.36 9.83
N ARG A 80 -4.04 12.51 11.10
CA ARG A 80 -2.67 12.28 11.55
C ARG A 80 -2.22 10.83 11.37
N GLN A 81 -3.08 9.87 11.69
CA GLN A 81 -2.83 8.46 11.44
C GLN A 81 -2.66 8.18 9.95
N ALA A 82 -3.54 8.73 9.10
CA ALA A 82 -3.44 8.60 7.66
C ALA A 82 -2.10 9.18 7.16
N ALA A 83 -1.72 10.38 7.57
CA ALA A 83 -0.44 10.97 7.22
C ALA A 83 0.75 10.07 7.64
N LEU A 84 0.78 9.57 8.88
CA LEU A 84 1.83 8.66 9.39
C LEU A 84 1.93 7.32 8.64
N CYS A 85 0.88 6.90 7.92
CA CYS A 85 0.95 5.73 7.04
C CYS A 85 1.57 6.03 5.66
N TYR A 86 1.53 7.29 5.21
CA TYR A 86 1.99 7.69 3.88
C TYR A 86 3.36 8.39 3.88
N PHE A 87 3.71 9.07 4.98
CA PHE A 87 4.96 9.80 5.15
C PHE A 87 5.92 9.09 6.13
N PRO A 88 7.24 9.29 6.01
CA PRO A 88 8.21 8.76 6.96
C PRO A 88 7.95 9.32 8.36
N ARG A 89 7.92 8.45 9.38
CA ARG A 89 7.61 8.87 10.76
C ARG A 89 8.63 9.87 11.30
N GLU A 90 9.90 9.71 10.93
CA GLU A 90 11.03 10.58 11.28
C GLU A 90 10.76 12.05 10.91
N ASP A 91 10.19 12.28 9.73
CA ASP A 91 9.96 13.63 9.20
C ASP A 91 8.71 14.32 9.75
N ILE A 92 7.69 13.55 10.17
CA ILE A 92 6.39 14.14 10.54
C ILE A 92 5.95 13.87 11.98
N ALA A 93 6.57 12.93 12.70
CA ALA A 93 6.17 12.63 14.09
C ALA A 93 6.55 13.76 15.06
N HIS A 94 7.61 14.50 14.77
CA HIS A 94 8.04 15.64 15.58
C HIS A 94 7.18 16.89 15.36
N LEU A 95 6.45 16.97 14.23
CA LEU A 95 5.60 18.10 13.90
C LEU A 95 4.38 18.14 14.84
N THR A 96 4.21 19.27 15.53
CA THR A 96 3.11 19.51 16.47
C THR A 96 2.59 20.93 16.34
N GLY A 97 1.35 21.17 16.79
CA GLY A 97 0.76 22.51 16.82
C GLY A 97 0.78 23.21 15.45
N HIS A 98 1.44 24.37 15.39
CA HIS A 98 1.50 25.20 14.19
C HIS A 98 2.23 24.52 13.02
N ASP A 99 3.39 23.90 13.28
CA ASP A 99 4.21 23.26 12.23
C ASP A 99 3.48 22.09 11.57
N TRP A 100 2.62 21.41 12.34
CA TRP A 100 1.73 20.38 11.81
C TRP A 100 0.75 20.95 10.77
N TYR A 101 0.07 22.05 11.09
CA TYR A 101 -0.87 22.68 10.16
C TYR A 101 -0.19 23.25 8.92
N VAL A 102 1.01 23.84 9.09
CA VAL A 102 1.84 24.30 7.96
C VAL A 102 2.19 23.14 7.03
N PHE A 103 2.53 21.97 7.58
CA PHE A 103 2.75 20.76 6.77
C PHE A 103 1.49 20.34 6.00
N LEU A 104 0.31 20.36 6.64
CA LEU A 104 -0.94 20.02 5.98
C LEU A 104 -1.25 20.96 4.81
N ASP A 105 -1.10 22.26 5.00
CA ASP A 105 -1.34 23.27 3.96
C ASP A 105 -0.34 23.15 2.82
N ASN A 106 0.93 22.91 3.13
CA ASN A 106 1.96 22.65 2.10
C ASN A 106 1.65 21.41 1.27
N GLN A 107 1.10 20.37 1.90
CA GLN A 107 0.67 19.15 1.19
C GLN A 107 -0.54 19.36 0.31
N LEU A 108 -1.45 20.24 0.74
CA LEU A 108 -2.66 20.56 -0.01
C LEU A 108 -2.37 21.59 -1.13
N GLY A 109 -1.31 22.38 -0.99
CA GLY A 109 -0.97 23.49 -1.88
C GLY A 109 -1.85 24.72 -1.70
N GLN A 110 -2.66 24.77 -0.64
CA GLN A 110 -3.55 25.87 -0.31
C GLN A 110 -3.64 26.04 1.22
N PRO A 111 -3.75 27.28 1.72
CA PRO A 111 -3.90 27.54 3.14
C PRO A 111 -5.33 27.22 3.59
N LEU A 112 -5.51 26.11 4.30
CA LEU A 112 -6.82 25.64 4.77
C LEU A 112 -6.82 25.46 6.30
N PHE A 113 -5.74 24.95 6.87
CA PHE A 113 -5.62 24.69 8.30
C PHE A 113 -5.00 25.85 9.07
N VAL A 114 -3.96 26.51 8.55
CA VAL A 114 -3.30 27.63 9.22
C VAL A 114 -4.24 28.82 9.46
N PRO A 115 -5.09 29.24 8.49
CA PRO A 115 -6.06 30.32 8.74
C PRO A 115 -7.09 29.97 9.81
N ASN A 116 -7.47 28.69 9.90
CA ASN A 116 -8.47 28.17 10.85
C ASN A 116 -7.85 27.70 12.18
N LEU A 117 -6.59 28.03 12.46
CA LEU A 117 -5.86 27.54 13.63
C LEU A 117 -6.55 27.89 14.95
N ALA A 118 -7.11 29.09 15.07
CA ALA A 118 -7.85 29.51 16.26
C ALA A 118 -9.09 28.64 16.50
N LEU A 119 -9.84 28.33 15.43
CA LEU A 119 -11.00 27.44 15.50
C LEU A 119 -10.58 26.01 15.88
N TRP A 120 -9.49 25.52 15.31
CA TRP A 120 -8.93 24.20 15.67
C TRP A 120 -8.47 24.16 17.14
N GLN A 121 -7.84 25.22 17.65
CA GLN A 121 -7.43 25.28 19.04
C GLN A 121 -8.64 25.28 19.98
N GLN A 122 -9.67 26.04 19.66
CA GLN A 122 -10.93 26.03 20.41
C GLN A 122 -11.55 24.63 20.37
N ALA A 123 -11.60 24.01 19.19
CA ALA A 123 -12.21 22.71 19.00
C ALA A 123 -11.50 21.55 19.70
N LEU A 124 -10.17 21.62 19.84
CA LEU A 124 -9.36 20.55 20.41
C LEU A 124 -9.09 20.74 21.91
N TYR A 125 -9.00 21.99 22.38
CA TYR A 125 -8.54 22.29 23.74
C TYR A 125 -9.58 23.00 24.61
N GLN A 126 -10.62 23.62 24.04
CA GLN A 126 -11.66 24.28 24.82
C GLN A 126 -12.93 23.42 24.87
N LYS A 127 -13.55 23.34 26.05
CA LYS A 127 -14.86 22.67 26.25
C LYS A 127 -16.05 23.48 25.73
N GLN A 128 -15.80 24.54 24.95
CA GLN A 128 -16.86 25.40 24.46
C GLN A 128 -17.51 24.79 23.21
N PRO A 129 -18.84 24.89 23.06
CA PRO A 129 -19.51 24.45 21.85
C PRO A 129 -19.02 25.30 20.67
N ILE A 130 -18.41 24.66 19.69
CA ILE A 130 -17.92 25.30 18.47
C ILE A 130 -19.12 25.48 17.53
N GLU A 131 -19.22 26.62 16.88
CA GLU A 131 -20.15 26.80 15.77
C GLU A 131 -19.66 26.00 14.55
N HIS A 132 -20.52 25.12 14.04
CA HIS A 132 -20.27 24.31 12.84
C HIS A 132 -19.09 23.32 12.89
N PRO A 133 -19.05 22.36 13.83
CA PRO A 133 -18.00 21.34 13.91
C PRO A 133 -17.87 20.50 12.63
N GLU A 134 -18.94 20.39 11.84
CA GLU A 134 -18.97 19.71 10.55
C GLU A 134 -17.97 20.29 9.54
N ARG A 135 -17.66 21.60 9.61
CA ARG A 135 -16.70 22.24 8.71
C ARG A 135 -15.27 21.72 8.93
N LEU A 136 -14.87 21.58 10.20
CA LEU A 136 -13.55 21.05 10.57
C LEU A 136 -13.39 19.58 10.16
N VAL A 137 -14.46 18.80 10.26
CA VAL A 137 -14.48 17.40 9.78
C VAL A 137 -14.37 17.37 8.25
N ALA A 138 -15.06 18.27 7.55
CA ALA A 138 -14.99 18.40 6.09
C ALA A 138 -13.58 18.81 5.61
N ASP A 139 -12.89 19.70 6.34
CA ASP A 139 -11.50 20.08 6.08
C ASP A 139 -10.56 18.88 6.14
N CYS A 140 -10.72 18.04 7.18
CA CYS A 140 -9.98 16.78 7.30
C CYS A 140 -10.28 15.81 6.15
N TYR A 141 -11.55 15.67 5.78
CA TYR A 141 -11.97 14.82 4.66
C TYR A 141 -11.32 15.28 3.35
N LEU A 142 -11.40 16.58 3.05
CA LEU A 142 -10.85 17.19 1.86
C LEU A 142 -9.34 16.96 1.79
N TRP A 143 -8.63 17.14 2.91
CA TRP A 143 -7.19 16.88 2.95
C TRP A 143 -6.86 15.42 2.67
N ILE A 144 -7.55 14.46 3.31
CA ILE A 144 -7.29 13.03 3.08
C ILE A 144 -7.60 12.63 1.63
N ASP A 145 -8.62 13.23 1.02
CA ASP A 145 -8.97 12.96 -0.37
C ASP A 145 -7.94 13.55 -1.35
N LYS A 146 -7.51 14.79 -1.15
CA LYS A 146 -6.66 15.54 -2.10
C LYS A 146 -5.16 15.38 -1.86
N ALA A 147 -4.70 15.36 -0.61
CA ALA A 147 -3.28 15.34 -0.26
C ALA A 147 -2.66 13.93 -0.36
N LEU A 148 -3.48 12.88 -0.33
CA LEU A 148 -3.05 11.49 -0.41
C LEU A 148 -3.47 10.84 -1.74
N PRO A 149 -2.60 10.09 -2.43
CA PRO A 149 -1.23 9.72 -2.04
C PRO A 149 -0.19 10.83 -2.28
N PRO A 150 0.89 10.89 -1.47
CA PRO A 150 1.90 11.92 -1.62
C PRO A 150 2.68 11.78 -2.92
N THR A 151 2.85 12.91 -3.62
CA THR A 151 3.68 13.01 -4.82
C THR A 151 5.16 12.89 -4.45
N LYS A 152 6.00 12.29 -5.31
CA LYS A 152 7.46 12.18 -5.10
C LYS A 152 8.14 13.53 -4.75
N ARG A 153 7.62 14.64 -5.29
CA ARG A 153 8.09 16.00 -4.99
C ARG A 153 7.88 16.39 -3.53
N SER A 154 6.73 16.03 -2.98
CA SER A 154 6.35 16.31 -1.60
C SER A 154 7.26 15.56 -0.62
N LEU A 155 7.52 14.27 -0.87
CA LEU A 155 8.44 13.47 -0.08
C LEU A 155 9.88 14.02 -0.09
N ARG A 156 10.33 14.57 -1.23
CA ARG A 156 11.67 15.17 -1.35
C ARG A 156 11.81 16.47 -0.54
N ASN A 157 10.71 17.21 -0.35
CA ASN A 157 10.74 18.46 0.42
C ASN A 157 10.84 18.22 1.93
N LEU A 158 10.46 17.02 2.40
CA LEU A 158 10.56 16.64 3.81
C LEU A 158 12.00 16.32 4.22
N GLY A 159 12.72 15.49 3.45
CA GLY A 159 14.11 15.12 3.75
C GLY A 159 15.17 16.20 3.47
N LYS A 160 14.76 17.45 3.23
CA LYS A 160 15.66 18.59 3.00
C LYS A 160 15.69 19.58 4.17
N ARG A 161 14.89 19.34 5.21
CA ARG A 161 14.81 20.20 6.40
C ARG A 161 15.71 19.71 7.52
#